data_AF-A0A315WZ19-F1
#
_entry.id   AF-A0A315WZ19-F1
#
_cell.length_a   1.000
_cell.length_b   1.000
_cell.length_c   1.000
_cell.angle_alpha   90.00
_cell.angle_beta   90.00
_cell.angle_gamma   90.00
#
_symmetry.space_group_name_H-M   'P 1'
#
loop_
_entity.id
_entity.type
_entity.pdbx_description
1 polymer ?
#
loop_
_entity_poly.entity_id
_entity_poly.type
_entity_poly.pdbx_seq_one_letter_code
_entity_poly.pdbx_strand_id
1 'polypeptide(L)'
;MFNYTARTKLYLLIALAIAIALAFFIIAIFNSRASDLRVASQSQILGAALENYYSKFNTYPSSPRIDASQIRTITENGINRPGEVTYYQTSFNWAKSVTYSSTGEEYNIEFEVTNSWPDWGASRGALCQLKTNLKLECRSNK
;
A
#
# COMPACT_ATOMS: atom_id res chain seq x y z
N MET A 1 -34.01 -5.79 40.97
CA MET A 1 -33.02 -6.88 40.80
C MET A 1 -33.62 -7.85 39.78
N PHE A 2 -33.17 -7.81 38.52
CA PHE A 2 -33.78 -8.63 37.46
C PHE A 2 -33.44 -10.12 37.69
N ASN A 3 -34.44 -10.92 38.09
CA ASN A 3 -34.31 -12.38 38.22
C ASN A 3 -34.37 -13.02 36.82
N TYR A 4 -33.27 -12.89 36.08
CA TYR A 4 -33.12 -13.62 34.82
C TYR A 4 -32.92 -15.11 35.10
N THR A 5 -33.80 -15.94 34.55
CA THR A 5 -33.65 -17.39 34.53
C THR A 5 -32.33 -17.77 33.87
N ALA A 6 -31.71 -18.88 34.29
CA ALA A 6 -30.41 -19.32 33.80
C ALA A 6 -30.32 -19.37 32.26
N ARG A 7 -31.45 -19.68 31.59
CA ARG A 7 -31.59 -19.67 30.13
C ARG A 7 -31.39 -18.28 29.52
N THR A 8 -31.97 -17.22 30.09
CA THR A 8 -31.83 -15.85 29.57
C THR A 8 -30.40 -15.32 29.75
N LYS A 9 -29.73 -15.68 30.86
CA LYS A 9 -28.30 -15.39 31.04
C LYS A 9 -27.44 -16.08 30.00
N LEU A 10 -27.73 -17.35 29.67
CA LEU A 10 -27.03 -18.09 28.64
C LEU A 10 -27.22 -17.46 27.24
N TYR A 11 -28.45 -17.07 26.88
CA TYR A 11 -28.70 -16.39 25.60
C TYR A 11 -27.97 -15.04 25.49
N LEU A 12 -27.91 -14.27 26.58
CA LEU A 12 -27.16 -13.01 26.61
C LEU A 12 -25.64 -13.23 26.44
N LEU A 13 -25.08 -14.27 27.05
CA LEU A 13 -23.66 -14.59 26.89
C LEU A 13 -23.33 -15.03 25.44
N ILE A 14 -24.18 -15.83 24.82
CA ILE A 14 -24.03 -16.24 23.42
C ILE A 14 -24.14 -15.02 22.48
N ALA A 15 -25.14 -14.18 22.68
CA ALA A 15 -25.33 -12.97 21.89
C ALA A 15 -24.13 -12.02 22.01
N LEU A 16 -23.57 -11.86 23.21
CA LEU A 16 -22.36 -11.07 23.44
C LEU A 16 -21.15 -11.66 22.70
N ALA A 17 -20.95 -12.98 22.76
CA ALA A 17 -19.86 -13.64 22.05
C ALA A 17 -19.96 -13.44 20.53
N ILE A 18 -21.17 -13.55 19.96
CA ILE A 18 -21.42 -13.28 18.53
C ILE A 18 -21.12 -11.82 18.19
N ALA A 19 -21.58 -10.87 19.01
CA ALA A 19 -21.34 -9.44 18.78
C ALA A 19 -19.84 -9.11 18.77
N ILE A 20 -19.06 -9.69 19.69
CA ILE A 20 -17.60 -9.54 19.73
C ILE A 20 -16.97 -10.11 18.46
N ALA A 21 -17.34 -11.33 18.06
CA ALA A 21 -16.80 -11.96 16.85
C ALA A 21 -17.09 -11.13 15.58
N LEU A 22 -18.30 -10.58 15.45
CA LEU A 22 -18.66 -9.69 14.35
C LEU A 22 -17.84 -8.40 14.36
N ALA A 23 -17.64 -7.78 15.53
CA ALA A 23 -16.81 -6.57 15.65
C ALA A 23 -15.36 -6.83 15.21
N PHE A 24 -14.76 -7.95 15.64
CA PHE A 24 -13.42 -8.35 15.19
C PHE A 24 -13.35 -8.55 13.67
N PHE A 25 -14.34 -9.24 13.10
CA PHE A 25 -14.38 -9.50 11.66
C PHE A 25 -14.49 -8.20 10.84
N ILE A 26 -15.35 -7.27 11.29
CA ILE A 26 -15.51 -5.96 10.65
C ILE A 26 -14.20 -5.16 10.70
N ILE A 27 -13.55 -5.09 11.86
CA ILE A 27 -12.26 -4.39 12.04
C ILE A 27 -11.20 -5.01 11.12
N ALA A 28 -11.14 -6.33 11.02
CA ALA A 28 -10.18 -7.02 10.15
C ALA A 28 -10.37 -6.63 8.67
N ILE A 29 -11.61 -6.58 8.18
CA ILE A 29 -11.91 -6.17 6.80
C ILE A 29 -11.50 -4.71 6.56
N PHE A 30 -11.87 -3.80 7.45
CA PHE A 30 -11.52 -2.38 7.30
C PHE A 30 -10.02 -2.15 7.33
N ASN A 31 -9.29 -2.83 8.21
CA ASN A 31 -7.83 -2.76 8.26
C ASN A 31 -7.18 -3.29 6.98
N SER A 32 -7.72 -4.37 6.41
CA SER A 32 -7.24 -4.93 5.14
C SER A 32 -7.42 -3.95 3.97
N ARG A 33 -8.63 -3.39 3.79
CA ARG A 33 -8.88 -2.40 2.73
C ARG A 33 -8.10 -1.11 2.93
N ALA A 34 -7.96 -0.67 4.18
CA ALA A 34 -7.14 0.50 4.50
C ALA A 34 -5.66 0.27 4.17
N SER A 35 -5.14 -0.95 4.37
CA SER A 35 -3.76 -1.30 3.99
C SER A 35 -3.55 -1.21 2.48
N ASP A 36 -4.50 -1.72 1.67
CA ASP A 36 -4.45 -1.58 0.20
C ASP A 36 -4.42 -0.11 -0.25
N LEU A 37 -5.30 0.73 0.31
CA LEU A 37 -5.33 2.16 0.00
C LEU A 37 -4.03 2.86 0.39
N ARG A 38 -3.47 2.51 1.56
CA ARG A 38 -2.22 3.09 2.04
C ARG A 38 -1.06 2.72 1.12
N VAL A 39 -0.91 1.46 0.74
CA VAL A 39 0.20 1.07 -0.13
C VAL A 39 0.09 1.74 -1.50
N ALA A 40 -1.12 1.82 -2.08
CA ALA A 40 -1.32 2.50 -3.35
C ALA A 40 -1.00 4.01 -3.27
N SER A 41 -1.44 4.67 -2.21
CA SER A 41 -1.15 6.09 -1.95
C SER A 41 0.36 6.33 -1.73
N GLN A 42 1.02 5.47 -0.95
CA GLN A 42 2.48 5.52 -0.72
C GLN A 42 3.27 5.32 -2.02
N SER A 43 2.85 4.36 -2.86
CA SER A 43 3.42 4.14 -4.19
C SER A 43 3.24 5.37 -5.09
N GLN A 44 2.08 6.03 -5.05
CA GLN A 44 1.85 7.28 -5.79
C GLN A 44 2.74 8.43 -5.32
N ILE A 45 2.99 8.56 -4.01
CA ILE A 45 3.91 9.59 -3.49
C ILE A 45 5.33 9.37 -4.03
N LEU A 46 5.80 8.12 -4.00
CA LEU A 46 7.10 7.77 -4.59
C LEU A 46 7.12 8.02 -6.10
N GLY A 47 6.08 7.59 -6.82
CA GLY A 47 5.91 7.84 -8.26
C GLY A 47 5.96 9.33 -8.59
N ALA A 48 5.21 10.16 -7.88
CA ALA A 48 5.17 11.60 -8.13
C ALA A 48 6.54 12.27 -7.91
N ALA A 49 7.30 11.81 -6.91
CA ALA A 49 8.67 12.28 -6.70
C ALA A 49 9.61 11.87 -7.84
N LEU A 50 9.45 10.67 -8.40
CA LEU A 50 10.20 10.21 -9.57
C LEU A 50 9.86 11.03 -10.81
N GLU A 51 8.59 11.36 -11.04
CA GLU A 51 8.19 12.25 -12.15
C GLU A 51 8.81 13.65 -11.99
N ASN A 52 8.83 14.20 -10.76
CA ASN A 52 9.49 15.48 -10.49
C ASN A 52 10.99 15.40 -10.78
N TYR A 53 11.66 14.34 -10.33
CA TYR A 53 13.06 14.09 -10.66
C TYR A 53 13.28 14.04 -12.18
N TYR A 54 12.45 13.29 -12.92
CA TYR A 54 12.54 13.20 -14.38
C TYR A 54 12.38 14.56 -15.06
N SER A 55 11.48 15.42 -14.57
CA SER A 55 11.30 16.78 -15.11
C SER A 55 12.55 17.65 -15.06
N LYS A 56 13.52 17.32 -14.19
CA LYS A 56 14.79 18.05 -14.03
C LYS A 56 15.95 17.41 -14.77
N PHE A 57 16.03 16.08 -14.77
CA PHE A 57 17.20 15.34 -15.27
C PHE A 57 16.93 14.58 -16.57
N ASN A 58 15.67 14.55 -17.04
CA ASN A 58 15.22 13.77 -18.19
C ASN A 58 15.59 12.27 -18.11
N THR A 59 15.72 11.77 -16.89
CA THR A 59 16.02 10.38 -16.55
C THR A 59 15.51 10.08 -15.14
N TYR A 60 15.19 8.83 -14.85
CA TYR A 60 14.89 8.35 -13.50
C TYR A 60 16.16 7.88 -12.79
N PRO A 61 16.21 7.89 -11.45
CA PRO A 61 17.32 7.28 -10.73
C PRO A 61 17.30 5.76 -10.97
N SER A 62 18.29 5.29 -11.74
CA SER A 62 18.44 3.88 -12.10
C SER A 62 18.64 3.03 -10.86
N SER A 63 17.95 1.89 -10.80
CA SER A 63 18.04 0.97 -9.68
C SER A 63 17.66 -0.44 -10.11
N PRO A 64 18.40 -1.47 -9.68
CA PRO A 64 17.93 -2.84 -9.81
C PRO A 64 16.63 -3.02 -9.03
N ARG A 65 16.02 -4.20 -9.15
CA ARG A 65 14.84 -4.55 -8.38
C ARG A 65 15.19 -4.59 -6.87
N ILE A 66 14.65 -3.64 -6.11
CA ILE A 66 14.87 -3.47 -4.67
C ILE A 66 13.54 -3.31 -3.92
N ASP A 67 13.56 -3.52 -2.61
CA ASP A 67 12.40 -3.20 -1.77
C ASP A 67 12.29 -1.68 -1.61
N ALA A 68 11.12 -1.10 -1.85
CA ALA A 68 10.89 0.34 -1.76
C ALA A 68 11.09 0.89 -0.34
N SER A 69 11.01 0.05 0.70
CA SER A 69 11.36 0.43 2.08
C SER A 69 12.84 0.74 2.27
N GLN A 70 13.71 0.28 1.36
CA GLN A 70 15.13 0.63 1.34
C GLN A 70 15.37 2.03 0.77
N ILE A 71 14.41 2.60 0.04
CA ILE A 71 14.49 3.97 -0.48
C ILE A 71 14.15 4.92 0.68
N ARG A 72 15.18 5.57 1.23
CA ARG A 72 15.03 6.58 2.28
C ARG A 72 14.96 7.98 1.69
N THR A 73 15.80 8.24 0.70
CA THR A 73 15.87 9.55 0.03
C THR A 73 16.06 9.39 -1.48
N ILE A 74 15.58 10.38 -2.24
CA ILE A 74 15.98 10.61 -3.63
C ILE A 74 16.42 12.07 -3.72
N THR A 75 17.69 12.28 -4.04
CA THR A 75 18.28 13.59 -4.28
C THR A 75 18.69 13.70 -5.75
N GLU A 76 19.23 14.85 -6.18
CA GLU A 76 19.79 15.01 -7.53
C GLU A 76 20.90 13.99 -7.87
N ASN A 77 21.55 13.41 -6.87
CA ASN A 77 22.60 12.40 -7.03
C ASN A 77 22.03 10.96 -7.06
N GLY A 78 20.71 10.80 -6.96
CA GLY A 78 20.00 9.53 -7.05
C GLY A 78 19.47 8.99 -5.72
N ILE A 79 19.19 7.69 -5.67
CA ILE A 79 18.59 7.01 -4.52
C ILE A 79 19.60 6.84 -3.39
N ASN A 80 19.22 7.26 -2.18
CA ASN A 80 20.01 7.15 -0.96
C ASN A 80 21.41 7.77 -1.07
N ARG A 81 21.58 8.77 -1.93
CA ARG A 81 22.81 9.56 -2.04
C ARG A 81 22.61 10.93 -1.40
N PRO A 82 23.63 11.47 -0.72
CA PRO A 82 23.57 12.84 -0.24
C PRO A 82 23.47 13.81 -1.43
N GLY A 83 22.75 14.90 -1.24
CA GLY A 83 22.54 15.96 -2.23
C GLY A 83 21.95 17.20 -1.57
N GLU A 84 21.96 18.31 -2.30
CA GLU A 84 21.42 19.60 -1.86
C GLU A 84 19.90 19.66 -2.00
N VAL A 85 19.33 18.99 -3.00
CA VAL A 85 17.89 19.01 -3.30
C VAL A 85 17.28 17.64 -3.06
N THR A 86 16.32 17.57 -2.14
CA THR A 86 15.58 16.33 -1.85
C THR A 86 14.27 16.30 -2.62
N TYR A 87 14.13 15.36 -3.55
CA TYR A 87 12.90 15.10 -4.32
C TYR A 87 11.95 14.15 -3.59
N TYR A 88 12.52 13.23 -2.82
CA TYR A 88 11.78 12.26 -2.02
C TYR A 88 12.49 12.02 -0.69
N GLN A 89 11.71 11.98 0.39
CA GLN A 89 12.14 11.54 1.71
C GLN A 89 11.05 10.66 2.28
N THR A 90 11.37 9.40 2.59
CA THR A 90 10.41 8.49 3.22
C THR A 90 10.04 9.01 4.60
N SER A 91 8.76 9.33 4.81
CA SER A 91 8.19 9.82 6.06
C SER A 91 7.22 8.81 6.72
N PHE A 92 7.09 7.63 6.13
CA PHE A 92 6.15 6.60 6.54
C PHE A 92 6.78 5.21 6.52
N ASN A 93 6.17 4.28 7.24
CA ASN A 93 6.42 2.85 7.06
C ASN A 93 5.47 2.34 5.97
N TRP A 94 6.02 1.56 5.04
CA TRP A 94 5.22 0.94 4.00
C TRP A 94 4.16 0.03 4.61
N ALA A 95 2.91 0.18 4.16
CA ALA A 95 1.79 -0.61 4.67
C ALA A 95 1.90 -2.10 4.28
N LYS A 96 2.59 -2.37 3.17
CA LYS A 96 2.86 -3.69 2.60
C LYS A 96 4.21 -3.69 1.91
N SER A 97 4.73 -4.87 1.58
CA SER A 97 5.91 -5.01 0.74
C SER A 97 5.67 -4.38 -0.63
N VAL A 98 6.63 -3.57 -1.07
CA VAL A 98 6.60 -2.90 -2.37
C VAL A 98 7.96 -3.08 -3.01
N THR A 99 7.96 -3.41 -4.28
CA THR A 99 9.19 -3.56 -5.06
C THR A 99 9.33 -2.39 -6.01
N TYR A 100 10.52 -1.78 -6.05
CA TYR A 100 10.88 -0.73 -6.99
C TYR A 100 11.96 -1.24 -7.95
N SER A 101 11.87 -0.81 -9.21
CA SER A 101 12.93 -0.98 -10.21
C SER A 101 12.89 0.16 -11.21
N SER A 102 14.04 0.58 -11.73
CA SER A 102 14.12 1.63 -12.75
C SER A 102 15.29 1.41 -13.69
N THR A 103 15.04 1.51 -14.99
CA THR A 103 16.07 1.43 -16.04
C THR A 103 16.75 2.78 -16.29
N GLY A 104 16.21 3.87 -15.73
CA GLY A 104 16.59 5.25 -16.06
C GLY A 104 15.69 5.89 -17.11
N GLU A 105 15.00 5.10 -17.94
CA GLU A 105 13.98 5.57 -18.90
C GLU A 105 12.57 5.31 -18.37
N GLU A 106 12.39 4.21 -17.67
CA GLU A 106 11.11 3.79 -17.08
C GLU A 106 11.32 3.35 -15.63
N TYR A 107 10.29 3.50 -14.81
CA TYR A 107 10.23 2.87 -13.49
C TYR A 107 9.00 1.99 -13.35
N ASN A 108 9.10 1.05 -12.41
CA ASN A 108 8.01 0.19 -11.99
C ASN A 108 8.00 0.07 -10.47
N ILE A 109 6.86 0.38 -9.86
CA ILE A 109 6.57 0.20 -8.43
C ILE A 109 5.48 -0.86 -8.31
N GLU A 110 5.84 -2.02 -7.79
CA GLU A 110 4.98 -3.20 -7.74
C GLU A 110 4.55 -3.50 -6.30
N PHE A 111 3.26 -3.74 -6.09
CA PHE A 111 2.68 -4.04 -4.78
C PHE A 111 1.44 -4.92 -4.91
N GLU A 112 1.14 -5.69 -3.87
CA GLU A 112 -0.03 -6.58 -3.84
C GLU A 112 -1.19 -5.96 -3.07
N VAL A 113 -2.37 -5.98 -3.68
CA VAL A 113 -3.64 -5.68 -3.02
C VAL A 113 -4.36 -6.97 -2.69
N THR A 114 -5.01 -7.03 -1.54
CA THR A 114 -5.71 -8.25 -1.08
C THR A 114 -7.20 -8.20 -1.40
N ASN A 115 -7.76 -6.99 -1.51
CA ASN A 115 -9.17 -6.77 -1.76
C ASN A 115 -9.43 -6.48 -3.24
N SER A 116 -10.71 -6.53 -3.62
CA SER A 116 -11.14 -6.12 -4.95
C SER A 116 -11.23 -4.60 -5.04
N TRP A 117 -10.65 -4.05 -6.11
CA TRP A 117 -10.67 -2.64 -6.46
C TRP A 117 -11.05 -2.52 -7.95
N PRO A 118 -12.36 -2.47 -8.27
CA PRO A 118 -12.84 -2.44 -9.67
C PRO A 118 -12.26 -1.29 -10.48
N ASP A 119 -12.13 -0.11 -9.87
CA ASP A 119 -11.56 1.09 -10.52
C ASP A 119 -10.09 0.92 -10.90
N TRP A 120 -9.39 -0.02 -10.26
CA TRP A 120 -7.99 -0.37 -10.55
C TRP A 120 -7.86 -1.64 -11.40
N GLY A 121 -8.99 -2.28 -11.74
CA GLY A 121 -9.01 -3.58 -12.41
C GLY A 121 -8.59 -4.77 -11.53
N ALA A 122 -8.53 -4.61 -10.20
CA ALA A 122 -8.14 -5.68 -9.29
C ALA A 122 -9.36 -6.49 -8.82
N SER A 123 -9.36 -7.81 -9.04
CA SER A 123 -10.42 -8.72 -8.57
C SER A 123 -9.85 -9.86 -7.71
N ARG A 124 -10.35 -10.00 -6.48
CA ARG A 124 -9.96 -11.06 -5.51
C ARG A 124 -8.44 -11.14 -5.23
N GLY A 125 -7.85 -9.97 -4.99
CA GLY A 125 -6.40 -9.84 -4.82
C GLY A 125 -5.68 -9.76 -6.16
N ALA A 126 -4.73 -8.85 -6.25
CA ALA A 126 -4.05 -8.55 -7.50
C ALA A 126 -2.64 -8.03 -7.25
N LEU A 127 -1.76 -8.29 -8.22
CA LEU A 127 -0.48 -7.61 -8.33
C LEU A 127 -0.70 -6.30 -9.08
N CYS A 128 -0.46 -5.18 -8.42
CA CYS A 128 -0.55 -3.84 -9.00
C CYS A 128 0.84 -3.29 -9.30
N GLN A 129 0.95 -2.58 -10.41
CA GLN A 129 2.16 -1.96 -10.91
C GLN A 129 1.85 -0.50 -11.22
N LEU A 130 2.52 0.41 -10.53
CA LEU A 130 2.55 1.83 -10.88
C LEU A 130 3.78 2.09 -11.73
N LYS A 131 3.54 2.46 -12.99
CA LYS A 131 4.56 2.72 -14.00
C LYS A 131 4.73 4.23 -14.24
N THR A 132 5.73 4.57 -15.03
CA THR A 132 5.97 5.91 -15.59
C THR A 132 4.69 6.60 -16.07
N ASN A 133 4.63 7.93 -15.87
CA ASN A 133 3.43 8.77 -16.02
C ASN A 133 2.31 8.41 -15.03
N LEU A 134 2.66 7.86 -13.87
CA LEU A 134 1.73 7.45 -12.81
C LEU A 134 0.63 6.50 -13.30
N LYS A 135 0.94 5.64 -14.28
CA LYS A 135 -0.02 4.70 -14.83
C LYS A 135 -0.13 3.47 -13.92
N LEU A 136 -1.28 3.30 -13.28
CA LEU A 136 -1.57 2.13 -12.45
C LEU A 136 -2.18 1.00 -13.31
N GLU A 137 -1.58 -0.18 -13.24
CA GLU A 137 -2.07 -1.40 -13.87
C GLU A 137 -2.12 -2.53 -12.83
N CYS A 138 -3.29 -3.12 -12.58
CA CYS A 138 -3.41 -4.29 -11.73
C CYS A 138 -3.75 -5.54 -12.55
N ARG A 139 -3.14 -6.67 -12.19
CA ARG A 139 -3.42 -7.99 -12.76
C ARG A 139 -3.85 -8.91 -11.63
N SER A 140 -5.05 -9.45 -11.71
CA SER A 140 -5.53 -10.43 -10.74
C SER A 140 -4.59 -11.63 -10.70
N ASN A 141 -4.29 -12.09 -9.48
CA ASN A 141 -3.56 -13.33 -9.30
C ASN A 141 -4.48 -14.46 -9.77
N LYS A 142 -4.01 -15.26 -10.74
CA LYS A 142 -4.75 -16.42 -11.26
C LYS A 142 -4.97 -17.47 -10.19
#